data_AF-A0A7X3VN86-F1
#
_entry.id   AF-A0A7X3VN86-F1
#
_cell.length_a   1.000
_cell.length_b   1.000
_cell.length_c   1.000
_cell.angle_alpha   90.00
_cell.angle_beta   90.00
_cell.angle_gamma   90.00
#
_symmetry.space_group_name_H-M   'P 1'
#
loop_
_entity.id
_entity.type
_entity.pdbx_description
1 polymer ?
#
loop_
_entity_poly.entity_id
_entity_poly.type
_entity_poly.pdbx_seq_one_letter_code
_entity_poly.pdbx_strand_id
1 'polypeptide(L)'
;MIETIKNRIEEMVEQACAADTNIFGYDIWTHHILPVIQNAKQLAPRFDADPEIVEFAALLHDYASIKDKALYADHHIHGPIEAEKLLKRFGYPEEKTEAVKDAIATHRASVRVEYRSAEGACLANADAMSHIEHVPSLLYLAYIHHGMGIDEGQTWVKTKLQRSWQKLREDVQNLIRDKYEAALKVL
;
A
#
# COMPACT_ATOMS: atom_id res chain seq x y z
N MET A 1 12.72 24.64 -9.88
CA MET A 1 12.39 23.24 -10.23
C MET A 1 11.18 23.25 -11.14
N ILE A 2 11.20 22.50 -12.23
CA ILE A 2 9.97 22.22 -12.98
C ILE A 2 9.18 21.23 -12.14
N GLU A 3 8.00 21.63 -11.70
CA GLU A 3 7.09 20.78 -10.95
C GLU A 3 6.56 19.66 -11.87
N THR A 4 6.68 18.40 -11.43
CA THR A 4 6.22 17.25 -12.21
C THR A 4 4.79 16.87 -11.82
N ILE A 5 4.10 16.10 -12.69
CA ILE A 5 2.79 15.50 -12.37
C ILE A 5 2.87 14.73 -11.06
N LYS A 6 3.95 13.98 -10.86
CA LYS A 6 4.17 13.20 -9.65
C LYS A 6 4.23 14.07 -8.41
N ASN A 7 5.00 15.17 -8.42
CA ASN A 7 5.13 16.05 -7.26
C ASN A 7 3.75 16.60 -6.81
N ARG A 8 2.89 16.96 -7.75
CA ARG A 8 1.53 17.46 -7.45
C ARG A 8 0.62 16.40 -6.87
N ILE A 9 0.73 15.17 -7.37
CA ILE A 9 -0.02 14.03 -6.85
C ILE A 9 0.48 13.67 -5.45
N GLU A 10 1.79 13.64 -5.25
CA GLU A 10 2.44 13.37 -3.96
C GLU A 10 1.98 14.37 -2.90
N GLU A 11 2.03 15.67 -3.22
CA GLU A 11 1.54 16.73 -2.33
C GLU A 11 0.05 16.54 -1.99
N MET A 12 -0.79 16.20 -2.97
CA MET A 12 -2.21 15.94 -2.72
C MET A 12 -2.48 14.73 -1.83
N VAL A 13 -1.68 13.67 -1.96
CA VAL A 13 -1.80 12.47 -1.13
C VAL A 13 -1.31 12.76 0.29
N GLU A 14 -0.17 13.44 0.44
CA GLU A 14 0.37 13.85 1.74
C GLU A 14 -0.59 14.78 2.48
N GLN A 15 -1.19 15.77 1.79
CA GLN A 15 -2.23 16.64 2.35
C GLN A 15 -3.45 15.84 2.82
N ALA A 16 -3.87 14.81 2.07
CA ALA A 16 -4.96 13.94 2.51
C ALA A 16 -4.57 13.10 3.73
N CYS A 17 -3.31 12.66 3.82
CA CYS A 17 -2.80 11.97 5.01
C CYS A 17 -2.79 12.89 6.25
N ALA A 18 -2.50 14.17 6.06
CA ALA A 18 -2.46 15.19 7.12
C ALA A 18 -3.84 15.74 7.52
N ALA A 19 -4.89 15.41 6.79
CA ALA A 19 -6.23 15.93 7.06
C ALA A 19 -6.83 15.30 8.33
N ASP A 20 -7.54 16.09 9.13
CA ASP A 20 -8.24 15.61 10.34
C ASP A 20 -9.31 14.55 10.05
N THR A 21 -9.78 14.46 8.81
CA THR A 21 -10.74 13.46 8.35
C THR A 21 -10.11 12.08 8.11
N ASN A 22 -8.78 11.99 8.02
CA ASN A 22 -8.07 10.74 7.83
C ASN A 22 -8.09 9.90 9.12
N ILE A 23 -8.74 8.74 9.06
CA ILE A 23 -8.92 7.85 10.21
C ILE A 23 -7.63 7.14 10.66
N PHE A 24 -6.58 7.15 9.84
CA PHE A 24 -5.29 6.52 10.12
C PHE A 24 -4.28 7.48 10.76
N GLY A 25 -4.58 8.79 10.78
CA GLY A 25 -3.63 9.82 11.17
C GLY A 25 -2.49 10.00 10.17
N TYR A 26 -1.66 11.03 10.39
CA TYR A 26 -0.57 11.38 9.47
C TYR A 26 0.50 10.30 9.35
N ASP A 27 0.69 9.47 10.38
CA ASP A 27 1.72 8.43 10.39
C ASP A 27 1.56 7.38 9.28
N ILE A 28 0.37 7.25 8.67
CA ILE A 28 0.19 6.43 7.47
C ILE A 28 1.09 6.89 6.32
N TRP A 29 1.37 8.18 6.20
CA TRP A 29 2.27 8.72 5.19
C TRP A 29 3.69 8.18 5.39
N THR A 30 4.23 8.36 6.59
CA THR A 30 5.64 8.08 6.92
C THR A 30 5.93 6.61 7.20
N HIS A 31 4.95 5.85 7.68
CA HIS A 31 5.12 4.46 8.13
C HIS A 31 4.35 3.43 7.29
N HIS A 32 3.67 3.85 6.21
CA HIS A 32 3.03 2.94 5.25
C HIS A 32 3.23 3.40 3.80
N ILE A 33 2.70 4.56 3.38
CA ILE A 33 2.76 5.00 1.98
C ILE A 33 4.20 5.14 1.47
N LEU A 34 5.06 5.89 2.18
CA LEU A 34 6.47 6.05 1.78
C LEU A 34 7.24 4.72 1.77
N PRO A 35 7.13 3.84 2.80
CA PRO A 35 7.69 2.49 2.73
C PRO A 35 7.21 1.66 1.54
N VAL A 36 5.91 1.69 1.21
CA VAL A 36 5.38 0.95 0.05
C VAL A 36 5.96 1.48 -1.25
N ILE A 37 6.11 2.80 -1.42
CA ILE A 37 6.78 3.39 -2.58
C ILE A 37 8.24 2.92 -2.69
N GLN A 38 8.98 2.94 -1.57
CA GLN A 38 10.38 2.48 -1.55
C GLN A 38 10.49 1.00 -1.95
N ASN A 39 9.62 0.16 -1.38
CA ASN A 39 9.59 -1.27 -1.67
C ASN A 39 9.16 -1.54 -3.12
N ALA A 40 8.18 -0.82 -3.65
CA ALA A 40 7.74 -0.96 -5.04
C ALA A 40 8.89 -0.67 -6.02
N LYS A 41 9.66 0.39 -5.77
CA LYS A 41 10.83 0.74 -6.59
C LYS A 41 11.94 -0.31 -6.49
N GLN A 42 12.18 -0.84 -5.29
CA GLN A 42 13.14 -1.92 -5.09
C GLN A 42 12.73 -3.22 -5.80
N LEU A 43 11.43 -3.52 -5.80
CA LEU A 43 10.91 -4.76 -6.36
C LEU A 43 10.65 -4.68 -7.88
N ALA A 44 10.45 -3.50 -8.46
CA ALA A 44 10.10 -3.34 -9.89
C ALA A 44 10.98 -4.19 -10.85
N PRO A 45 12.33 -4.18 -10.73
CA PRO A 45 13.18 -4.98 -11.62
C PRO A 45 13.01 -6.49 -11.41
N ARG A 46 12.63 -6.94 -10.22
CA ARG A 46 12.40 -8.35 -9.91
C ARG A 46 11.10 -8.87 -10.49
N PHE A 47 10.14 -7.99 -10.73
CA PHE A 47 8.84 -8.33 -11.29
C PHE A 47 8.74 -8.04 -12.79
N ASP A 48 9.79 -7.45 -13.39
CA ASP A 48 9.75 -6.91 -14.77
C ASP A 48 8.60 -5.91 -14.94
N ALA A 49 8.37 -5.10 -13.92
CA ALA A 49 7.29 -4.11 -13.88
C ALA A 49 7.82 -2.73 -14.26
N ASP A 50 6.98 -1.91 -14.91
CA ASP A 50 7.32 -0.51 -15.19
C ASP A 50 7.49 0.27 -13.86
N PRO A 51 8.68 0.81 -13.57
CA PRO A 51 8.97 1.50 -12.31
C PRO A 51 8.12 2.76 -12.09
N GLU A 52 7.71 3.45 -13.16
CA GLU A 52 6.85 4.63 -13.08
C GLU A 52 5.42 4.22 -12.69
N ILE A 53 4.89 3.17 -13.31
CA ILE A 53 3.52 2.68 -13.03
C ILE A 53 3.42 2.18 -11.59
N VAL A 54 4.37 1.35 -11.13
CA VAL A 54 4.32 0.83 -9.75
C VAL A 54 4.54 1.91 -8.71
N GLU A 55 5.31 2.96 -9.02
CA GLU A 55 5.48 4.09 -8.10
C GLU A 55 4.19 4.90 -7.96
N PHE A 56 3.47 5.18 -9.06
CA PHE A 56 2.15 5.82 -8.98
C PHE A 56 1.12 4.93 -8.29
N ALA A 57 1.12 3.63 -8.58
CA ALA A 57 0.22 2.69 -7.96
C ALA A 57 0.47 2.59 -6.44
N ALA A 58 1.74 2.55 -6.02
CA ALA A 58 2.14 2.59 -4.61
C ALA A 58 1.73 3.88 -3.92
N LEU A 59 1.89 5.04 -4.57
CA LEU A 59 1.48 6.32 -4.01
C LEU A 59 -0.04 6.42 -3.81
N LEU A 60 -0.83 5.75 -4.65
CA LEU A 60 -2.29 5.91 -4.71
C LEU A 60 -3.09 4.74 -4.14
N HIS A 61 -2.47 3.60 -3.80
CA HIS A 61 -3.18 2.35 -3.49
C HIS A 61 -4.22 2.48 -2.36
N ASP A 62 -3.92 3.26 -1.33
CA ASP A 62 -4.79 3.51 -0.17
C ASP A 62 -5.43 4.90 -0.17
N TYR A 63 -5.24 5.71 -1.22
CA TYR A 63 -5.70 7.10 -1.26
C TYR A 63 -7.22 7.24 -1.05
N ALA A 64 -8.02 6.33 -1.62
CA ALA A 64 -9.47 6.33 -1.42
C ALA A 64 -9.86 6.18 0.07
N SER A 65 -9.18 5.25 0.77
CA SER A 65 -9.38 4.99 2.20
C SER A 65 -8.96 6.17 3.09
N ILE A 66 -7.86 6.83 2.72
CA ILE A 66 -7.31 7.99 3.43
C ILE A 66 -8.25 9.20 3.26
N LYS A 67 -8.73 9.41 2.05
CA LYS A 67 -9.59 10.54 1.69
C LYS A 67 -10.96 10.47 2.34
N ASP A 68 -11.55 9.27 2.41
CA ASP A 68 -12.90 9.08 2.96
C ASP A 68 -13.07 7.67 3.57
N LYS A 69 -13.36 7.64 4.87
CA LYS A 69 -13.67 6.40 5.61
C LYS A 69 -14.76 5.57 4.96
N ALA A 70 -15.77 6.19 4.33
CA ALA A 70 -16.86 5.49 3.69
C ALA A 70 -16.38 4.59 2.54
N LEU A 71 -15.23 4.91 1.94
CA LEU A 71 -14.63 4.15 0.84
C LEU A 71 -13.74 3.00 1.33
N TYR A 72 -13.45 2.91 2.64
CA TYR A 72 -12.49 1.95 3.19
C TYR A 72 -12.90 0.49 2.98
N ALA A 73 -14.17 0.15 3.17
CA ALA A 73 -14.65 -1.24 3.07
C ALA A 73 -14.34 -1.84 1.68
N ASP A 74 -14.56 -1.03 0.65
CA ASP A 74 -14.45 -1.37 -0.77
C ASP A 74 -13.35 -0.57 -1.49
N HIS A 75 -12.27 -0.21 -0.79
CA HIS A 75 -11.20 0.62 -1.36
C HIS A 75 -10.47 -0.03 -2.55
N HIS A 76 -10.51 -1.36 -2.69
CA HIS A 76 -10.04 -2.04 -3.88
C HIS A 76 -10.87 -1.70 -5.15
N ILE A 77 -12.13 -1.29 -4.98
CA ILE A 77 -13.02 -0.79 -6.05
C ILE A 77 -12.89 0.73 -6.18
N HIS A 78 -12.87 1.45 -5.05
CA HIS A 78 -12.81 2.91 -5.05
C HIS A 78 -11.41 3.48 -5.31
N GLY A 79 -10.36 2.74 -4.98
CA GLY A 79 -8.96 3.10 -5.17
C GLY A 79 -8.63 3.39 -6.63
N PRO A 80 -8.90 2.46 -7.57
CA PRO A 80 -8.73 2.71 -9.00
C PRO A 80 -9.51 3.95 -9.49
N ILE A 81 -10.73 4.17 -8.98
CA ILE A 81 -11.58 5.31 -9.37
C ILE A 81 -10.98 6.64 -8.89
N GLU A 82 -10.52 6.72 -7.64
CA GLU A 82 -9.90 7.93 -7.11
C GLU A 82 -8.52 8.20 -7.72
N ALA A 83 -7.75 7.14 -7.98
CA ALA A 83 -6.48 7.23 -8.70
C ALA A 83 -6.69 7.80 -10.11
N GLU A 84 -7.67 7.28 -10.86
CA GLU A 84 -8.03 7.77 -12.20
C GLU A 84 -8.34 9.27 -12.19
N LYS A 85 -9.20 9.71 -11.27
CA LYS A 85 -9.58 11.13 -11.16
C LYS A 85 -8.35 12.02 -10.96
N LEU A 86 -7.43 11.60 -10.09
CA LEU A 86 -6.25 12.38 -9.75
C LEU A 86 -5.24 12.41 -10.90
N LEU A 87 -4.97 11.25 -11.52
CA LEU A 87 -4.07 11.11 -12.67
C LEU A 87 -4.58 11.93 -13.87
N LYS A 88 -5.87 11.83 -14.21
CA LYS A 88 -6.49 12.62 -15.28
C LYS A 88 -6.46 14.12 -15.00
N ARG A 89 -6.72 14.54 -13.76
CA ARG A 89 -6.68 15.95 -13.35
C ARG A 89 -5.33 16.61 -13.65
N PHE A 90 -4.24 15.86 -13.51
CA PHE A 90 -2.89 16.37 -13.76
C PHE A 90 -2.34 16.00 -15.15
N GLY A 91 -3.16 15.41 -16.03
CA GLY A 91 -2.78 15.13 -17.41
C GLY A 91 -1.86 13.93 -17.58
N TYR A 92 -1.93 12.93 -16.68
CA TYR A 92 -1.22 11.67 -16.86
C TYR A 92 -1.81 10.88 -18.05
N PRO A 93 -0.98 10.19 -18.88
CA PRO A 93 -1.47 9.50 -20.07
C PRO A 93 -2.53 8.45 -19.77
N GLU A 94 -3.55 8.31 -20.64
CA GLU A 94 -4.69 7.38 -20.45
C GLU A 94 -4.22 5.93 -20.32
N GLU A 95 -3.34 5.47 -21.22
CA GLU A 95 -2.82 4.10 -21.20
C GLU A 95 -2.10 3.77 -19.88
N LYS A 96 -1.26 4.69 -19.41
CA LYS A 96 -0.57 4.54 -18.12
C LYS A 96 -1.53 4.62 -16.94
N THR A 97 -2.58 5.44 -17.05
CA THR A 97 -3.64 5.54 -16.03
C THR A 97 -4.36 4.20 -15.86
N GLU A 98 -4.69 3.51 -16.95
CA GLU A 98 -5.30 2.18 -16.89
C GLU A 98 -4.36 1.13 -16.26
N ALA A 99 -3.06 1.18 -16.55
CA ALA A 99 -2.08 0.30 -15.91
C ALA A 99 -1.99 0.54 -14.39
N VAL A 100 -1.98 1.80 -13.93
CA VAL A 100 -2.02 2.13 -12.50
C VAL A 100 -3.31 1.63 -11.85
N LYS A 101 -4.46 1.81 -12.50
CA LYS A 101 -5.76 1.34 -12.01
C LYS A 101 -5.80 -0.18 -11.84
N ASP A 102 -5.31 -0.93 -12.82
CA ASP A 102 -5.28 -2.39 -12.75
C ASP A 102 -4.36 -2.90 -11.62
N ALA A 103 -3.20 -2.27 -11.45
CA ALA A 103 -2.30 -2.57 -10.35
C ALA A 103 -2.97 -2.34 -8.98
N ILE A 104 -3.65 -1.21 -8.80
CA ILE A 104 -4.39 -0.90 -7.56
C ILE A 104 -5.58 -1.84 -7.37
N ALA A 105 -6.32 -2.19 -8.42
CA ALA A 105 -7.50 -3.05 -8.30
C ALA A 105 -7.18 -4.46 -7.77
N THR A 106 -5.96 -4.93 -8.02
CA THR A 106 -5.54 -6.33 -7.77
C THR A 106 -4.64 -6.51 -6.54
N HIS A 107 -4.28 -5.45 -5.81
CA HIS A 107 -3.26 -5.53 -4.75
C HIS A 107 -3.75 -6.13 -3.40
N ARG A 108 -5.07 -6.16 -3.14
CA ARG A 108 -5.63 -6.45 -1.80
C ARG A 108 -5.65 -7.95 -1.46
N ALA A 109 -5.18 -8.30 -0.25
CA ALA A 109 -5.07 -9.68 0.26
C ALA A 109 -6.39 -10.40 0.47
N SER A 110 -7.41 -9.67 0.91
CA SER A 110 -8.67 -10.25 1.39
C SER A 110 -9.58 -10.70 0.24
N VAL A 111 -9.18 -10.42 -1.00
CA VAL A 111 -9.81 -10.92 -2.22
C VAL A 111 -8.74 -11.69 -2.96
N ARG A 112 -8.87 -13.02 -3.08
CA ARG A 112 -7.98 -13.82 -3.92
C ARG A 112 -8.22 -13.42 -5.38
N VAL A 113 -7.45 -12.47 -5.88
CA VAL A 113 -7.39 -12.12 -7.30
C VAL A 113 -6.03 -12.57 -7.80
N GLU A 114 -5.99 -13.38 -8.86
CA GLU A 114 -4.73 -13.62 -9.58
C GLU A 114 -4.23 -12.28 -10.13
N TYR A 115 -2.96 -11.98 -9.93
CA TYR A 115 -2.37 -10.75 -10.44
C TYR A 115 -2.51 -10.72 -11.97
N ARG A 116 -3.05 -9.62 -12.49
CA ARG A 116 -3.30 -9.45 -13.93
C ARG A 116 -2.10 -8.87 -14.68
N SER A 117 -1.15 -8.31 -13.94
CA SER A 117 0.00 -7.57 -14.45
C SER A 117 1.23 -7.73 -13.54
N ALA A 118 2.41 -7.48 -14.11
CA ALA A 118 3.67 -7.41 -13.36
C ALA A 118 3.63 -6.30 -12.30
N GLU A 119 3.00 -5.19 -12.64
CA GLU A 119 2.81 -4.01 -11.79
C GLU A 119 1.91 -4.33 -10.60
N GLY A 120 0.78 -5.02 -10.82
CA GLY A 120 -0.11 -5.46 -9.73
C GLY A 120 0.59 -6.44 -8.78
N ALA A 121 1.35 -7.40 -9.33
CA ALA A 121 2.14 -8.32 -8.52
C ALA A 121 3.23 -7.58 -7.71
N CYS A 122 3.93 -6.65 -8.33
CA CYS A 122 4.95 -5.82 -7.69
C CYS A 122 4.36 -4.99 -6.53
N LEU A 123 3.26 -4.27 -6.78
CA LEU A 123 2.57 -3.46 -5.77
C LEU A 123 2.09 -4.33 -4.60
N ALA A 124 1.45 -5.47 -4.88
CA ALA A 124 0.95 -6.37 -3.83
C ALA A 124 2.08 -6.91 -2.94
N ASN A 125 3.25 -7.19 -3.52
CA ASN A 125 4.43 -7.62 -2.79
C ASN A 125 5.06 -6.47 -1.99
N ALA A 126 5.11 -5.26 -2.54
CA ALA A 126 5.61 -4.07 -1.85
C ALA A 126 4.75 -3.71 -0.63
N ASP A 127 3.42 -3.73 -0.79
CA ASP A 127 2.43 -3.58 0.28
C ASP A 127 2.63 -4.64 1.37
N ALA A 128 2.71 -5.92 0.98
CA ALA A 128 2.93 -7.03 1.91
C ALA A 128 4.25 -6.92 2.67
N MET A 129 5.33 -6.55 1.98
CA MET A 129 6.66 -6.37 2.54
C MET A 129 6.68 -5.24 3.56
N SER A 130 6.04 -4.10 3.26
CA SER A 130 5.99 -2.94 4.18
C SER A 130 5.38 -3.30 5.54
N HIS A 131 4.31 -4.09 5.56
CA HIS A 131 3.67 -4.56 6.78
C HIS A 131 4.63 -5.34 7.70
N ILE A 132 5.54 -6.13 7.11
CA ILE A 132 6.51 -6.95 7.83
C ILE A 132 7.70 -6.12 8.30
N GLU A 133 8.12 -5.14 7.51
CA GLU A 133 9.24 -4.26 7.84
C GLU A 133 8.86 -3.19 8.89
N HIS A 134 7.58 -2.81 8.93
CA HIS A 134 7.05 -1.75 9.78
C HIS A 134 5.97 -2.26 10.74
N VAL A 135 6.26 -3.36 11.47
CA VAL A 135 5.37 -3.91 12.51
C VAL A 135 4.86 -2.86 13.51
N PRO A 136 5.65 -1.86 13.96
CA PRO A 136 5.13 -0.81 14.84
C PRO A 136 3.91 -0.06 14.28
N SER A 137 3.84 0.15 12.97
CA SER A 137 2.68 0.78 12.30
C SER A 137 1.41 -0.07 12.48
N LEU A 138 1.53 -1.40 12.34
CA LEU A 138 0.42 -2.32 12.57
C LEU A 138 -0.01 -2.39 14.04
N LEU A 139 0.95 -2.33 14.98
CA LEU A 139 0.65 -2.30 16.42
C LEU A 139 -0.08 -1.01 16.78
N TYR A 140 0.36 0.13 16.24
CA TYR A 140 -0.31 1.41 16.43
C TYR A 140 -1.74 1.38 15.87
N LEU A 141 -1.91 0.85 14.65
CA LEU A 141 -3.23 0.66 14.05
C LEU A 141 -4.15 -0.23 14.91
N ALA A 142 -3.65 -1.35 15.42
CA ALA A 142 -4.43 -2.26 16.26
C ALA A 142 -4.84 -1.64 17.60
N TYR A 143 -3.88 -1.09 18.35
CA TYR A 143 -4.14 -0.64 19.73
C TYR A 143 -4.75 0.76 19.79
N ILE A 144 -4.34 1.68 18.92
CA ILE A 144 -4.77 3.08 18.97
C ILE A 144 -5.97 3.33 18.07
N HIS A 145 -5.89 2.95 16.80
CA HIS A 145 -6.96 3.26 15.84
C HIS A 145 -8.13 2.27 15.89
N HIS A 146 -7.87 1.00 16.20
CA HIS A 146 -8.93 0.00 16.38
C HIS A 146 -9.34 -0.19 17.85
N GLY A 147 -8.55 0.32 18.81
CA GLY A 147 -8.88 0.23 20.23
C GLY A 147 -8.83 -1.21 20.79
N MET A 148 -8.06 -2.09 20.16
CA MET A 148 -7.97 -3.51 20.54
C MET A 148 -7.24 -3.68 21.88
N GLY A 149 -7.61 -4.70 22.64
CA GLY A 149 -6.84 -5.16 23.80
C GLY A 149 -5.53 -5.85 23.39
N ILE A 150 -4.65 -6.13 24.36
CA ILE A 150 -3.32 -6.75 24.09
C ILE A 150 -3.46 -8.07 23.32
N ASP A 151 -4.25 -9.02 23.83
CA ASP A 151 -4.39 -10.35 23.22
C ASP A 151 -5.06 -10.30 21.82
N GLU A 152 -6.08 -9.45 21.68
CA GLU A 152 -6.80 -9.24 20.43
C GLU A 152 -5.89 -8.58 19.38
N GLY A 153 -5.18 -7.51 19.76
CA GLY A 153 -4.27 -6.79 18.88
C GLY A 153 -3.10 -7.66 18.45
N GLN A 154 -2.48 -8.41 19.36
CA GLN A 154 -1.43 -9.39 19.03
C GLN A 154 -1.92 -10.42 18.01
N THR A 155 -3.11 -10.99 18.23
CA THR A 155 -3.73 -11.96 17.30
C THR A 155 -4.01 -11.34 15.93
N TRP A 156 -4.53 -10.11 15.92
CA TRP A 156 -4.83 -9.37 14.70
C TRP A 156 -3.57 -9.06 13.89
N VAL A 157 -2.52 -8.52 14.53
CA VAL A 157 -1.24 -8.21 13.88
C VAL A 157 -0.60 -9.49 13.34
N LYS A 158 -0.54 -10.56 14.13
CA LYS A 158 0.00 -11.86 13.70
C LYS A 158 -0.71 -12.40 12.46
N THR A 159 -2.04 -12.33 12.45
CA THR A 159 -2.87 -12.76 11.31
C THR A 159 -2.68 -11.85 10.09
N LYS A 160 -2.50 -10.54 10.28
CA LYS A 160 -2.17 -9.60 9.20
C LYS A 160 -0.80 -9.94 8.60
N LEU A 161 0.23 -10.18 9.42
CA LEU A 161 1.57 -10.55 8.95
C LEU A 161 1.58 -11.90 8.22
N GLN A 162 0.86 -12.90 8.71
CA GLN A 162 0.74 -14.20 8.03
C GLN A 162 0.10 -14.06 6.65
N ARG A 163 -0.96 -13.25 6.51
CA ARG A 163 -1.57 -12.95 5.21
C ARG A 163 -0.61 -12.21 4.29
N SER A 164 0.14 -11.23 4.80
CA SER A 164 1.17 -10.53 4.04
C SER A 164 2.26 -11.50 3.57
N TRP A 165 2.76 -12.38 4.44
CA TRP A 165 3.76 -13.39 4.07
C TRP A 165 3.28 -14.33 2.97
N GLN A 166 2.02 -14.78 3.02
CA GLN A 166 1.43 -15.65 2.00
C GLN A 166 1.27 -14.96 0.64
N LYS A 167 1.18 -13.62 0.58
CA LYS A 167 1.16 -12.88 -0.70
C LYS A 167 2.50 -12.84 -1.40
N LEU A 168 3.58 -12.91 -0.62
CA LEU A 168 4.92 -12.67 -1.13
C LEU A 168 5.34 -13.78 -2.07
N ARG A 169 5.94 -13.39 -3.20
CA ARG A 169 6.68 -14.30 -4.07
C ARG A 169 7.87 -14.88 -3.31
N GLU A 170 8.25 -16.11 -3.61
CA GLU A 170 9.27 -16.85 -2.85
C GLU A 170 10.61 -16.12 -2.71
N ASP A 171 11.09 -15.47 -3.77
CA ASP A 171 12.34 -14.70 -3.71
C ASP A 171 12.23 -13.43 -2.83
N VAL A 172 11.04 -12.81 -2.76
CA VAL A 172 10.76 -11.69 -1.84
C VAL A 172 10.63 -12.20 -0.41
N GLN A 173 10.02 -13.37 -0.19
CA GLN A 173 10.04 -14.02 1.12
C GLN A 173 11.47 -14.24 1.60
N ASN A 174 12.36 -14.72 0.73
CA ASN A 174 13.76 -14.94 1.07
C ASN A 174 14.51 -13.65 1.41
N LEU A 175 14.10 -12.51 0.83
CA LEU A 175 14.69 -11.20 1.12
C LEU A 175 14.40 -10.70 2.54
N ILE A 176 13.23 -11.03 3.11
CA ILE A 176 12.75 -10.47 4.39
C ILE A 176 12.39 -11.54 5.45
N ARG A 177 12.82 -12.79 5.24
CA ARG A 177 12.49 -13.93 6.10
C ARG A 177 12.88 -13.69 7.56
N ASP A 178 14.08 -13.15 7.77
CA ASP A 178 14.62 -12.80 9.08
C ASP A 178 13.73 -11.78 9.80
N LYS A 179 13.26 -10.74 9.10
CA LYS A 179 12.34 -9.73 9.64
C LYS A 179 10.99 -10.34 10.02
N TYR A 180 10.43 -11.19 9.15
CA TYR A 180 9.17 -11.88 9.42
C TYR A 180 9.27 -12.80 10.65
N GLU A 181 10.32 -13.61 10.74
CA GLU A 181 10.55 -14.50 11.89
C GLU A 181 10.80 -13.71 13.18
N ALA A 182 11.54 -12.59 13.11
CA ALA A 182 11.75 -11.71 14.26
C ALA A 182 10.42 -11.11 14.76
N ALA A 183 9.57 -10.63 13.85
CA ALA A 183 8.25 -10.11 14.18
C ALA A 183 7.40 -11.15 14.91
N LEU A 184 7.36 -12.40 14.41
CA LEU A 184 6.58 -13.49 15.04
C LEU A 184 7.12 -13.95 16.40
N LYS A 185 8.39 -13.72 16.71
CA LYS A 185 8.97 -14.04 18.02
C LYS A 185 8.57 -13.03 19.09
N VAL A 186 8.33 -11.78 18.69
CA VAL A 186 7.91 -10.69 19.59
C VAL A 186 6.38 -10.63 19.72
N LEU A 187 5.64 -11.12 18.71
CA LEU A 187 4.19 -11.28 18.69
C LEU A 187 3.75 -12.67 19.16
#